data_AF-A0A1F4UD84-F1
#
_entry.id   AF-A0A1F4UD84-F1
#
_cell.length_a   1.000
_cell.length_b   1.000
_cell.length_c   1.000
_cell.angle_alpha   90.00
_cell.angle_beta   90.00
_cell.angle_gamma   90.00
#
_symmetry.space_group_name_H-M   'P 1'
#
loop_
_entity.id
_entity.type
_entity.pdbx_description
1 polymer ?
#
loop_
_entity_poly.entity_id
_entity_poly.type
_entity_poly.pdbx_seq_one_letter_code
_entity_poly.pdbx_strand_id
1 'polypeptide(L)' 'MDLNERERKIIEYIRVNKRITSSEIQQMFNVSRVMANRYMKRLQELLIIERKGAGKAVYYIKME' A
#
# COMPACT_ATOMS: atom_id res chain seq x y z
N MET A 1 6.25 16.06 5.73
CA MET A 1 6.46 14.70 5.20
C MET A 1 5.89 14.68 3.80
N ASP A 2 6.72 14.47 2.77
CA ASP A 2 6.25 14.46 1.39
C ASP A 2 6.13 13.03 0.85
N LEU A 3 4.88 12.64 0.64
CA LEU A 3 4.53 11.45 -0.12
C LEU A 3 4.85 11.70 -1.60
N ASN A 4 5.35 10.68 -2.29
CA ASN A 4 5.46 10.76 -3.75
C ASN A 4 4.10 10.52 -4.41
N GLU A 5 3.99 10.78 -5.70
CA GLU A 5 2.74 10.61 -6.45
C GLU A 5 2.15 9.19 -6.36
N ARG A 6 3.00 8.16 -6.42
CA ARG A 6 2.57 6.76 -6.36
C ARG A 6 2.01 6.40 -4.98
N GLU A 7 2.64 6.89 -3.92
CA GLU A 7 2.16 6.71 -2.55
C GLU A 7 0.85 7.42 -2.29
N ARG A 8 0.68 8.65 -2.80
CA ARG A 8 -0.61 9.35 -2.75
C ARG A 8 -1.69 8.54 -3.47
N LYS A 9 -1.39 7.99 -4.65
CA LYS A 9 -2.31 7.12 -5.40
C LYS A 9 -2.67 5.84 -4.64
N ILE A 10 -1.72 5.23 -3.93
CA ILE A 10 -2.00 4.06 -3.06
C ILE A 10 -2.98 4.45 -1.95
N ILE A 11 -2.77 5.58 -1.29
CA ILE A 11 -3.66 6.04 -0.21
C ILE A 11 -5.05 6.35 -0.74
N GLU A 12 -5.17 7.03 -1.88
CA GLU A 12 -6.47 7.27 -2.54
C GLU A 12 -7.18 5.97 -2.89
N TYR A 13 -6.44 4.98 -3.42
CA TYR A 13 -7.00 3.67 -3.69
C TYR A 13 -7.54 3.00 -2.42
N ILE A 14 -6.80 3.05 -1.31
CA ILE A 14 -7.25 2.50 -0.02
C ILE A 14 -8.50 3.23 0.50
N ARG A 15 -8.60 4.56 0.32
CA ARG A 15 -9.79 5.33 0.75
C ARG A 15 -11.06 4.85 0.06
N VAL A 16 -10.98 4.56 -1.23
CA VAL A 16 -12.09 4.08 -2.06
C VAL A 16 -12.38 2.59 -1.81
N ASN A 17 -11.36 1.74 -1.87
CA ASN A 17 -11.50 0.27 -1.85
C ASN A 17 -11.40 -0.34 -0.45
N LYS A 18 -11.21 0.49 0.58
CA LYS A 18 -11.01 0.15 2.00
C LYS A 18 -9.71 -0.60 2.33
N ARG A 19 -9.10 -1.26 1.35
CA ARG A 19 -7.83 -1.96 1.50
C ARG A 19 -7.04 -2.01 0.19
N ILE A 20 -5.78 -2.42 0.27
CA ILE A 20 -4.95 -2.75 -0.88
C ILE A 20 -4.00 -3.91 -0.57
N THR A 21 -3.64 -4.70 -1.58
CA THR A 21 -2.68 -5.80 -1.54
C THR A 21 -1.43 -5.47 -2.34
N SER A 22 -0.35 -6.24 -2.13
CA SER A 22 0.88 -6.04 -2.92
C SER A 22 0.65 -6.32 -4.41
N SER A 23 -0.28 -7.22 -4.73
CA SER A 23 -0.61 -7.58 -6.11
C SER A 23 -1.36 -6.46 -6.82
N GLU A 24 -2.29 -5.78 -6.15
CA GLU A 24 -2.98 -4.62 -6.71
C GLU A 24 -2.01 -3.47 -6.98
N ILE A 25 -1.04 -3.21 -6.10
CA ILE A 25 0.02 -2.21 -6.35
C ILE A 25 0.88 -2.58 -7.57
N GLN A 26 1.26 -3.87 -7.68
CA GLN A 26 2.02 -4.36 -8.83
C GLN A 26 1.27 -4.13 -10.14
N GLN A 27 -0.03 -4.42 -10.17
CA GLN A 27 -0.88 -4.21 -11.35
C GLN A 27 -1.07 -2.71 -11.65
N MET A 28 -1.36 -1.91 -10.61
CA MET A 28 -1.63 -0.47 -10.74
C MET A 28 -0.47 0.31 -11.35
N PHE A 29 0.78 -0.05 -11.03
CA PHE A 29 1.96 0.67 -11.49
C PHE A 29 2.88 -0.13 -12.41
N ASN A 30 2.48 -1.36 -12.77
CA ASN A 30 3.32 -2.33 -13.49
C ASN A 30 4.72 -2.45 -12.89
N VAL A 31 4.79 -2.74 -11.59
CA VAL A 31 6.05 -2.85 -10.83
C VAL A 31 6.25 -4.24 -10.26
N SER A 32 7.49 -4.57 -9.91
CA SER A 32 7.79 -5.81 -9.20
C SER A 32 7.21 -5.82 -7.78
N ARG A 33 7.02 -7.02 -7.23
CA ARG A 33 6.62 -7.22 -5.83
C ARG A 33 7.55 -6.52 -4.84
N VAL A 34 8.85 -6.48 -5.14
CA VAL A 34 9.86 -5.79 -4.30
C VAL A 34 9.57 -4.30 -4.23
N MET A 35 9.27 -3.67 -5.37
CA MET A 35 8.93 -2.25 -5.42
C MET A 35 7.59 -1.96 -4.73
N ALA A 36 6.57 -2.80 -4.95
CA ALA A 36 5.29 -2.69 -4.26
C ALA A 36 5.44 -2.75 -2.73
N ASN A 37 6.23 -3.70 -2.24
CA ASN A 37 6.55 -3.83 -0.82
C ASN A 37 7.35 -2.63 -0.29
N ARG A 38 8.19 -1.99 -1.12
CA ARG A 38 8.93 -0.77 -0.73
C ARG A 38 7.97 0.40 -0.46
N TYR A 39 6.96 0.60 -1.33
CA TYR A 39 5.93 1.62 -1.09
C TYR A 39 5.16 1.33 0.20
N MET A 40 4.74 0.09 0.41
CA MET A 40 4.02 -0.32 1.62
C MET A 40 4.86 -0.10 2.87
N LYS A 41 6.13 -0.53 2.87
CA LYS A 41 7.06 -0.36 3.99
C LYS A 41 7.21 1.11 4.36
N ARG A 42 7.42 1.99 3.37
CA ARG A 42 7.53 3.43 3.62
C ARG A 42 6.23 4.01 4.20
N LEU A 43 5.07 3.65 3.66
CA LEU A 43 3.78 4.11 4.18
C LEU A 43 3.49 3.60 5.61
N GLN A 44 3.96 2.39 5.95
CA GLN A 44 3.88 1.86 7.31
C GLN A 44 4.85 2.57 8.27
N GLU A 45 6.08 2.85 7.84
CA GLU A 45 7.06 3.61 8.62
C GLU A 45 6.58 5.04 8.91
N LEU A 46 5.80 5.61 7.99
CA LEU A 46 5.12 6.90 8.18
C LEU A 46 3.83 6.80 9.02
N LEU A 47 3.46 5.61 9.51
CA LEU A 47 2.24 5.35 10.28
C LEU A 47 0.96 5.79 9.55
N ILE A 48 0.91 5.64 8.22
CA ILE A 48 -0.26 6.00 7.40
C ILE A 48 -1.13 4.77 7.11
N ILE A 49 -0.50 3.60 7.00
CA ILE A 49 -1.20 2.34 6.73
C ILE A 49 -0.75 1.27 7.71
N GLU A 50 -1.64 0.32 7.96
CA GLU A 50 -1.35 -0.86 8.75
C GLU A 50 -1.53 -2.14 7.94
N ARG A 51 -0.71 -3.15 8.26
CA ARG A 51 -0.76 -4.48 7.64
C ARG A 51 -1.74 -5.36 8.41
N LYS A 52 -2.66 -6.00 7.71
CA LYS A 52 -3.60 -7.00 8.25
C LYS A 52 -3.46 -8.34 7.52
N GLY A 53 -3.96 -9.39 8.16
CA GLY A 53 -3.92 -10.76 7.62
C GLY A 53 -2.55 -11.44 7.67
N ALA A 54 -2.49 -12.65 7.11
CA ALA A 54 -1.30 -13.51 7.12
C ALA A 54 -1.13 -14.28 5.81
N GLY A 55 0.11 -14.64 5.48
CA GLY A 55 0.44 -15.42 4.29
C GLY A 55 -0.05 -14.77 2.98
N LYS A 56 -0.88 -15.49 2.23
CA LYS A 56 -1.48 -15.03 0.96
C LYS A 56 -2.63 -14.04 1.16
N ALA A 57 -3.19 -13.96 2.37
CA ALA A 57 -4.32 -13.08 2.69
C ALA A 57 -3.88 -11.72 3.28
N VAL A 58 -2.65 -11.29 2.98
CA VAL A 58 -2.13 -10.02 3.48
C VAL A 58 -2.70 -8.86 2.68
N TYR A 59 -3.20 -7.86 3.40
CA TYR A 59 -3.68 -6.60 2.84
C TYR A 59 -3.34 -5.45 3.80
N TYR A 60 -3.50 -4.23 3.33
CA TYR A 60 -3.17 -3.01 4.06
C TYR A 60 -4.38 -2.09 4.06
N ILE A 61 -4.63 -1.45 5.19
CA ILE A 61 -5.70 -0.47 5.38
C ILE A 61 -5.12 0.84 5.88
N LYS A 62 -5.86 1.93 5.72
CA LYS A 62 -5.46 3.23 6.23
C LYS A 62 -5.55 3.19 7.75
N MET A 63 -4.55 3.71 8.45
CA MET A 63 -4.63 3.96 9.89
C MET A 63 -5.62 5.11 10.14
N GLU A 64 -6.38 4.99 11.24
CA GLU A 64 -7.25 6.06 11.75
C GLU A 64 -6.48 7.09 12.56
#